data_AF-A0A6A3QW69-F1
#
_entry.id   AF-A0A6A3QW69-F1
#
_cell.length_a   1.000
_cell.length_b   1.000
_cell.length_c   1.000
_cell.angle_alpha   90.00
_cell.angle_beta   90.00
_cell.angle_gamma   90.00
#
_symmetry.space_group_name_H-M   'P 1'
#
loop_
_entity.id
_entity.type
_entity.pdbx_description
1 polymer ?
#
loop_
_entity_poly.entity_id
_entity_poly.type
_entity_poly.pdbx_seq_one_letter_code
_entity_poly.pdbx_strand_id
1 'polypeptide(L)'
;MSPKTVVAVERARLMEESLSRRDDQSAAVSEPQVITNAGVDEGIPPELLQPENRQHLADRTHQQASQAVGTKRDRETHALRTQE
;
A
#
# COMPACT_ATOMS: atom_id res chain seq x y z
N MET A 1 51.32 -29.99 15.48
CA MET A 1 50.60 -28.75 15.14
C MET A 1 51.20 -27.59 15.92
N SER A 2 51.39 -26.43 15.30
CA SER A 2 51.91 -25.26 16.02
C SER A 2 50.79 -24.56 16.80
N PRO A 3 51.06 -23.88 17.93
CA PRO A 3 50.05 -23.12 18.67
C PRO A 3 49.29 -22.11 17.80
N LYS A 4 49.98 -21.49 16.83
CA LYS A 4 49.37 -20.56 15.86
C LYS A 4 48.34 -21.24 14.96
N THR A 5 48.57 -22.51 14.62
CA THR A 5 47.63 -23.31 13.80
C THR A 5 46.36 -23.62 14.57
N VAL A 6 46.46 -23.92 15.87
CA VAL A 6 45.28 -24.20 16.72
C VAL A 6 44.39 -22.96 16.84
N VAL A 7 44.99 -21.79 17.09
CA VAL A 7 44.26 -20.51 17.17
C VAL A 7 43.58 -20.17 15.85
N ALA A 8 44.25 -20.40 14.71
CA ALA A 8 43.67 -20.15 13.40
C ALA A 8 42.46 -21.07 13.12
N VAL A 9 42.54 -22.34 13.53
CA VAL A 9 41.46 -23.33 13.36
C VAL A 9 40.25 -22.98 14.23
N GLU A 10 40.45 -22.62 15.50
CA GLU A 10 39.34 -22.19 16.36
C GLU A 10 38.65 -20.92 15.85
N ARG A 11 39.44 -19.96 15.35
CA ARG A 11 38.89 -18.73 14.76
C ARG A 11 38.08 -19.01 13.50
N ALA A 12 38.54 -19.93 12.66
CA ALA A 12 37.80 -20.37 11.47
C ALA A 12 36.48 -21.03 11.85
N ARG A 13 36.49 -21.92 12.87
CA ARG A 13 35.29 -22.62 13.34
C ARG A 13 34.23 -21.67 13.90
N LEU A 14 34.63 -20.70 14.72
CA LEU A 14 33.72 -19.69 15.26
C LEU A 14 33.09 -18.83 14.15
N MET A 15 33.84 -18.56 13.09
CA MET A 15 33.38 -17.77 11.96
C MET A 15 32.40 -18.56 11.09
N GLU A 16 32.66 -19.85 10.86
CA GLU A 16 31.76 -20.80 10.19
C GLU A 16 30.43 -20.97 10.95
N GLU A 17 30.48 -21.15 12.27
CA GLU A 17 29.29 -21.26 13.12
C GLU A 17 28.44 -19.96 13.11
N SER A 18 29.12 -18.81 13.10
CA SER A 18 28.46 -17.49 13.00
C SER A 18 27.80 -17.24 11.64
N LEU A 19 28.35 -17.82 10.57
CA LEU A 19 27.80 -17.75 9.22
C LEU A 19 26.58 -18.67 9.09
N SER A 20 26.71 -19.94 9.52
CA SER A 20 25.61 -20.91 9.51
C SER A 20 24.38 -20.38 10.24
N ARG A 21 24.54 -19.78 11.43
CA ARG A 21 23.43 -19.20 12.19
C ARG A 21 22.68 -18.10 11.42
N ARG A 22 23.36 -17.33 10.56
CA ARG A 22 22.73 -16.27 9.75
C ARG A 22 21.96 -16.84 8.57
N ASP A 23 22.44 -17.95 7.99
CA ASP A 23 21.77 -18.62 6.89
C ASP A 23 20.56 -19.45 7.38
N ASP A 24 20.61 -19.98 8.60
CA ASP A 24 19.51 -20.72 9.24
C ASP A 24 18.41 -19.79 9.82
N GLN A 25 18.74 -18.52 10.07
CA GLN A 25 17.74 -17.51 10.39
C GLN A 25 17.01 -17.13 9.09
N SER A 26 15.89 -17.81 8.82
CA SER A 26 14.94 -17.38 7.80
C SER A 26 14.69 -15.89 7.99
N ALA A 27 15.19 -15.08 7.05
CA ALA A 27 15.05 -13.63 7.12
C ALA A 27 13.55 -13.37 7.26
N ALA A 28 13.13 -12.82 8.40
CA ALA A 28 11.76 -12.41 8.60
C ALA A 28 11.47 -11.32 7.57
N VAL A 29 10.99 -11.73 6.40
CA VAL A 29 10.56 -10.84 5.34
C VAL A 29 9.35 -10.11 5.91
N SER A 30 9.55 -8.88 6.37
CA SER A 30 8.42 -8.01 6.68
C SER A 30 7.69 -7.78 5.37
N GLU A 31 6.39 -8.10 5.33
CA GLU A 31 5.57 -7.77 4.18
C GLU A 31 5.69 -6.27 3.88
N PRO A 32 5.76 -5.87 2.59
CA PRO A 32 5.79 -4.47 2.22
C PRO A 32 4.57 -3.76 2.81
N GLN A 33 4.79 -2.82 3.73
CA GLN A 33 3.71 -1.97 4.23
C GLN A 33 3.26 -1.04 3.10
N VAL A 34 2.04 -1.26 2.62
CA VAL A 34 1.39 -0.37 1.66
C VAL A 34 0.91 0.87 2.40
N ILE A 35 1.71 1.93 2.37
CA ILE A 35 1.32 3.24 2.90
C ILE A 35 0.52 3.95 1.80
N THR A 36 -0.81 4.02 1.95
CA THR A 36 -1.70 4.73 1.03
C THR A 36 -2.05 6.11 1.57
N ASN A 37 -2.06 7.12 0.70
CA ASN A 37 -2.50 8.48 1.04
C ASN A 37 -4.02 8.66 0.96
N ALA A 38 -4.79 7.56 0.93
CA ALA A 38 -6.25 7.63 0.89
C ALA A 38 -6.78 8.47 2.07
N GLY A 39 -7.54 9.52 1.77
CA GLY A 39 -8.17 10.40 2.76
C GLY A 39 -7.29 11.53 3.31
N VAL A 40 -6.01 11.63 2.93
CA VAL A 40 -5.11 12.72 3.40
C VAL A 40 -5.66 14.10 3.04
N ASP A 41 -6.26 14.22 1.87
CA ASP A 41 -6.76 15.50 1.36
C ASP A 41 -8.19 15.83 1.82
N GLU A 42 -8.92 14.91 2.45
CA GLU A 42 -10.33 15.10 2.84
C GLU A 42 -10.50 16.13 3.97
N GLY A 43 -9.43 16.41 4.72
CA GLY A 43 -9.42 17.41 5.79
C GLY A 43 -8.94 18.81 5.36
N ILE A 44 -8.53 19.01 4.11
CA ILE A 44 -7.99 20.30 3.66
C ILE A 44 -9.15 21.27 3.38
N PRO A 45 -9.21 22.42 4.07
CA PRO A 45 -10.21 23.44 3.78
C PRO A 45 -10.15 23.87 2.31
N PRO A 46 -11.30 23.96 1.61
CA PRO A 46 -11.33 24.27 0.19
C PRO A 46 -10.71 25.64 -0.14
N GLU A 47 -10.71 26.58 0.82
CA GLU A 47 -10.09 27.91 0.69
C GLU A 47 -8.56 27.87 0.62
N LEU A 48 -7.93 26.73 0.93
CA LEU A 48 -6.49 26.51 0.79
C LEU A 48 -6.13 25.80 -0.51
N LEU A 49 -7.11 25.22 -1.21
CA LEU A 49 -6.87 24.56 -2.49
C LEU A 49 -6.59 25.59 -3.59
N GLN A 50 -5.87 25.19 -4.64
CA GLN A 50 -5.75 25.99 -5.86
C GLN A 50 -7.14 26.19 -6.50
N PRO A 51 -7.37 27.32 -7.20
CA PRO A 51 -8.68 27.64 -7.78
C PRO A 51 -9.26 26.53 -8.65
N GLU A 52 -8.43 25.91 -9.48
CA GLU A 52 -8.80 24.83 -10.40
C GLU A 52 -9.23 23.58 -9.61
N ASN A 53 -8.54 23.27 -8.51
CA ASN A 53 -8.86 22.14 -7.64
C ASN A 53 -10.17 22.37 -6.86
N ARG A 54 -10.50 23.62 -6.52
CA ARG A 54 -11.82 23.96 -5.93
C ARG A 54 -12.95 23.72 -6.90
N GLN A 55 -12.76 24.10 -8.17
CA GLN A 55 -13.75 23.87 -9.22
C GLN A 55 -13.99 22.36 -9.41
N HIS A 56 -12.91 21.57 -9.54
CA HIS A 56 -13.02 20.12 -9.62
C HIS A 56 -13.73 19.50 -8.41
N LEU A 57 -13.47 19.99 -7.19
CA LEU A 57 -14.14 19.52 -5.98
C LEU A 57 -15.64 19.86 -6.00
N ALA A 58 -16.00 21.07 -6.41
CA ALA A 58 -17.41 21.48 -6.55
C ALA A 58 -18.14 20.64 -7.60
N ASP A 59 -17.55 20.45 -8.78
CA ASP A 59 -18.11 19.64 -9.87
C ASP A 59 -18.30 18.18 -9.44
N ARG A 60 -17.32 17.60 -8.74
CA ARG A 60 -17.41 16.25 -8.18
C ARG A 60 -18.53 16.15 -7.14
N THR A 61 -18.67 17.13 -6.26
CA THR A 61 -19.72 17.17 -5.23
C THR A 61 -21.11 17.23 -5.88
N HIS A 62 -21.28 18.04 -6.92
CA HIS A 62 -22.52 18.10 -7.70
C HIS A 62 -22.84 16.78 -8.40
N GLN A 63 -21.84 16.13 -9.00
CA GLN A 63 -22.01 14.82 -9.61
C GLN A 63 -22.40 13.75 -8.58
N GLN A 64 -21.73 13.72 -7.42
CA GLN A 64 -22.03 12.77 -6.34
C GLN A 64 -23.44 12.97 -5.78
N ALA A 65 -23.87 14.23 -5.58
CA ALA A 65 -25.25 14.54 -5.18
C ALA A 65 -26.26 14.09 -6.24
N SER A 66 -25.93 14.29 -7.52
CA SER A 66 -26.77 13.85 -8.64
C SER A 66 -26.84 12.32 -8.76
N GLN A 67 -25.76 11.60 -8.48
CA GLN A 67 -25.76 10.13 -8.41
C GLN A 67 -26.59 9.61 -7.24
N ALA A 68 -26.47 10.23 -6.06
CA ALA A 68 -27.29 9.90 -4.89
C ALA A 68 -28.79 10.08 -5.17
N VAL A 69 -29.16 11.15 -5.91
CA VAL A 69 -30.53 11.42 -6.35
C VAL A 69 -30.96 10.56 -7.55
N GLY A 70 -30.01 10.20 -8.43
CA GLY A 70 -30.20 9.46 -9.68
C GLY A 70 -30.59 7.98 -9.52
N THR A 71 -30.34 7.40 -8.34
CA THR A 71 -30.81 6.03 -8.01
C THR A 71 -32.32 5.85 -8.08
N LYS A 72 -33.11 6.93 -8.09
CA LYS A 72 -34.57 6.87 -8.27
C LYS A 72 -35.04 6.88 -9.73
N ARG A 73 -34.22 7.29 -10.70
CA ARG A 73 -34.62 7.34 -12.13
C ARG A 73 -33.94 6.31 -13.02
N ASP A 74 -32.92 5.63 -12.54
CA ASP A 74 -32.15 4.66 -13.34
C ASP A 74 -32.60 3.19 -13.16
N ARG A 75 -33.79 2.96 -12.57
CA ARG A 75 -34.35 1.61 -12.45
C ARG A 75 -35.17 1.17 -13.67
N GLU A 76 -35.60 2.11 -14.51
CA GLU A 76 -36.52 1.78 -15.62
C GLU A 76 -35.78 1.45 -16.95
N THR A 77 -34.47 1.68 -17.05
CA THR A 77 -33.74 1.51 -18.33
C THR A 77 -32.94 0.20 -18.44
N HIS A 78 -32.89 -0.63 -17.39
CA HIS A 78 -32.14 -1.91 -17.42
C HIS A 78 -33.00 -3.17 -17.52
N ALA A 79 -34.33 -3.06 -17.63
CA ALA A 79 -35.24 -4.20 -17.68
C ALA A 79 -35.67 -4.63 -19.09
N LEU A 80 -34.95 -4.26 -20.14
CA LEU A 80 -35.24 -4.68 -21.52
C LEU A 80 -33.95 -5.01 -22.27
N ARG A 81 -33.26 -6.09 -21.87
CA ARG A 81 -32.29 -6.73 -22.76
C ARG A 81 -32.14 -8.23 -22.55
N THR A 82 -33.27 -8.93 -22.43
CA THR A 82 -33.29 -10.38 -22.69
C THR A 82 -34.68 -10.80 -23.13
N GLN A 83 -35.01 -10.53 -24.39
CA GLN A 83 -35.92 -11.37 -25.17
C GLN A 83 -35.71 -11.10 -26.66
N GLU A 84 -35.65 -12.20 -27.40
CA GLU A 84 -35.32 -12.41 -28.82
C GLU A 84 -33.82 -12.52 -29.15
#